data_AF-A0A420N8S6-F1
#
_entry.id   AF-A0A420N8S6-F1
#
_cell.length_a   1.000
_cell.length_b   1.000
_cell.length_c   1.000
_cell.angle_alpha   90.00
_cell.angle_beta   90.00
_cell.angle_gamma   90.00
#
_symmetry.space_group_name_H-M   'P 1'
#
loop_
_entity.id
_entity.type
_entity.pdbx_description
1 polymer ?
#
loop_
_entity_poly.entity_id
_entity_poly.type
_entity_poly.pdbx_seq_one_letter_code
_entity_poly.pdbx_strand_id
1 'polypeptide(L)'
;MDRRFRESGSKGLGMALSEGVAALDRLGNFCFTGDPRVLPTKVMRLLGTMDSLKRCGWPFISPRMLDIRDGQGLINLVGWPQLSNGRPVLMHVASLEYHYDRTVASNRYSQLWFAELGGRSIDGMDRMITFLHEVFQDLWIPETVAFIARQVRRGLNRGIRSGGRSGVGEHGDVDTGNEESAQAMIALEAWEARDSPFKTSNFEKLSAEVLKFDDRSMMSESKIVLKTRRDFAEEIFVALMEAGRKGHPGVESIAPTHSTWPSILRAAIQHTRGSFATRAQWVSGIAAAMVSASIEWVPGSHRRRLTHQQVVQLVGAAASAKGDQLVLSHYCAAYCCLTDCLEDPLCDLMLMLTLTITASSATPEVRPNTKCFNVTTKRRDPALLAANMVTRMLWFLRPEAFPWDKDRDSVLRVSEMTKKIGESCPRSRPTSMK
;
A
#
# COMPACT_ATOMS: atom_id res chain seq x y z
N MET A 1 6.57 33.21 -16.26
CA MET A 1 5.54 32.27 -15.73
C MET A 1 4.98 31.39 -16.84
N ASP A 2 4.30 31.94 -17.85
CA ASP A 2 3.67 31.12 -18.93
C ASP A 2 4.66 30.23 -19.72
N ARG A 3 5.83 30.77 -20.09
CA ARG A 3 6.90 29.96 -20.73
C ARG A 3 7.35 28.77 -19.87
N ARG A 4 7.55 28.97 -18.56
CA ARG A 4 7.95 27.89 -17.62
C ARG A 4 6.81 26.89 -17.39
N PHE A 5 5.56 27.36 -17.38
CA PHE A 5 4.37 26.50 -17.32
C PHE A 5 4.27 25.60 -18.57
N ARG A 6 4.50 26.15 -19.77
CA ARG A 6 4.54 25.38 -21.02
C ARG A 6 5.72 24.41 -21.09
N GLU A 7 6.88 24.78 -20.58
CA GLU A 7 8.09 23.94 -20.54
C GLU A 7 7.95 22.77 -19.53
N SER A 8 7.33 22.98 -18.37
CA SER A 8 7.11 21.93 -17.36
C SER A 8 5.84 21.08 -17.58
N GLY A 9 4.92 21.52 -18.45
CA GLY A 9 3.68 20.81 -18.78
C GLY A 9 2.81 20.54 -17.55
N SER A 10 2.26 19.31 -17.45
CA SER A 10 1.36 18.88 -16.37
C SER A 10 2.00 18.73 -14.99
N LYS A 11 3.33 18.92 -14.86
CA LYS A 11 4.07 18.79 -13.59
C LYS A 11 4.04 20.05 -12.72
N GLY A 12 3.69 21.20 -13.31
CA GLY A 12 3.66 22.49 -12.61
C GLY A 12 5.05 23.04 -12.26
N LEU A 13 5.10 24.00 -11.32
CA LEU A 13 6.35 24.56 -10.79
C LEU A 13 7.07 23.50 -9.92
N GLY A 14 8.40 23.52 -9.83
CA GLY A 14 9.13 22.69 -8.86
C GLY A 14 8.86 23.12 -7.40
N MET A 15 9.37 22.36 -6.43
CA MET A 15 9.18 22.64 -5.00
C MET A 15 9.65 24.04 -4.60
N ALA A 16 10.87 24.42 -4.96
CA ALA A 16 11.45 25.69 -4.56
C ALA A 16 10.64 26.88 -5.10
N LEU A 17 10.21 26.83 -6.36
CA LEU A 17 9.37 27.88 -6.93
C LEU A 17 7.96 27.90 -6.34
N SER A 18 7.40 26.73 -6.02
CA SER A 18 6.09 26.63 -5.37
C SER A 18 6.11 27.23 -3.96
N GLU A 19 7.14 26.92 -3.16
CA GLU A 19 7.38 27.55 -1.85
C GLU A 19 7.68 29.05 -1.98
N GLY A 20 8.41 29.45 -3.02
CA GLY A 20 8.68 30.85 -3.36
C GLY A 20 7.40 31.66 -3.58
N VAL A 21 6.51 31.15 -4.44
CA VAL A 21 5.20 31.78 -4.70
C VAL A 21 4.37 31.82 -3.42
N ALA A 22 4.34 30.73 -2.65
CA ALA A 22 3.62 30.66 -1.39
C ALA A 22 4.16 31.61 -0.31
N ALA A 23 5.47 31.88 -0.31
CA ALA A 23 6.10 32.87 0.55
C ALA A 23 5.69 34.28 0.11
N LEU A 24 5.83 34.60 -1.17
CA LEU A 24 5.47 35.92 -1.72
C LEU A 24 3.99 36.25 -1.51
N ASP A 25 3.09 35.29 -1.74
CA ASP A 25 1.64 35.44 -1.53
C ASP A 25 1.31 35.80 -0.07
N ARG A 26 1.90 35.07 0.89
CA ARG A 26 1.72 35.34 2.33
C ARG A 26 2.32 36.67 2.76
N LEU A 27 3.48 37.04 2.22
CA LEU A 27 4.11 38.33 2.50
C LEU A 27 3.27 39.47 1.92
N GLY A 28 2.75 39.31 0.70
CA GLY A 28 1.80 40.25 0.11
C GLY A 28 0.57 40.42 0.98
N ASN A 29 -0.06 39.31 1.39
CA ASN A 29 -1.22 39.34 2.28
C ASN A 29 -0.91 40.06 3.60
N PHE A 30 0.23 39.77 4.23
CA PHE A 30 0.68 40.47 5.43
C PHE A 30 0.88 41.97 5.20
N CYS A 31 1.51 42.37 4.09
CA CYS A 31 1.71 43.78 3.76
C CYS A 31 0.40 44.55 3.56
N PHE A 32 -0.65 43.89 3.03
CA PHE A 32 -1.96 44.52 2.82
C PHE A 32 -2.85 44.53 4.06
N THR A 33 -2.80 43.48 4.89
CA THR A 33 -3.75 43.29 6.00
C THR A 33 -3.14 43.59 7.37
N GLY A 34 -1.82 43.52 7.51
CA GLY A 34 -1.12 43.58 8.79
C GLY A 34 -1.36 42.37 9.70
N ASP A 35 -2.09 41.33 9.27
CA ASP A 35 -2.42 40.19 10.14
C ASP A 35 -1.23 39.22 10.24
N PRO A 36 -0.56 39.08 11.40
CA PRO A 36 0.57 38.19 11.56
C PRO A 36 0.21 36.70 11.42
N ARG A 37 -1.07 36.32 11.50
CA ARG A 37 -1.50 34.91 11.41
C ARG A 37 -1.27 34.31 10.02
N VAL A 38 -1.16 35.14 8.99
CA VAL A 38 -0.90 34.68 7.60
C VAL A 38 0.55 34.23 7.40
N LEU A 39 1.44 34.50 8.36
CA LEU A 39 2.86 34.16 8.31
C LEU A 39 3.17 32.92 9.18
N PRO A 40 3.50 31.76 8.57
CA PRO A 40 3.91 30.57 9.32
C PRO A 40 5.22 30.83 10.05
N THR A 41 5.15 31.10 11.36
CA THR A 41 6.27 31.61 12.17
C THR A 41 7.53 30.74 12.06
N LYS A 42 7.39 29.41 12.00
CA LYS A 42 8.53 28.49 11.90
C LYS A 42 9.30 28.66 10.59
N VAL A 43 8.60 28.69 9.46
CA VAL A 43 9.22 28.81 8.13
C VAL A 43 9.71 30.25 7.92
N MET A 44 8.88 31.25 8.23
CA MET A 44 9.22 32.66 8.02
C MET A 44 10.38 33.16 8.90
N ARG A 45 10.60 32.54 10.07
CA ARG A 45 11.78 32.83 10.89
C ARG A 45 13.06 32.35 10.21
N LEU A 46 13.06 31.14 9.62
CA LEU A 46 14.23 30.61 8.92
C LEU A 46 14.56 31.38 7.64
N LEU A 47 13.53 31.92 6.97
CA LEU A 47 13.73 32.80 5.82
C LEU A 47 14.33 34.16 6.23
N GLY A 48 14.38 34.49 7.53
CA GLY A 48 14.83 35.78 8.04
C GLY A 48 13.74 36.88 7.97
N THR A 49 12.55 36.55 7.47
CA THR A 49 11.44 37.49 7.35
C THR A 49 11.04 38.06 8.71
N MET A 50 10.87 37.20 9.72
CA MET A 50 10.35 37.64 11.03
C MET A 50 11.28 38.64 11.72
N ASP A 51 12.60 38.44 11.61
CA ASP A 51 13.57 39.33 12.23
C ASP A 51 13.69 40.65 11.47
N SER A 52 13.53 40.62 10.14
CA SER A 52 13.45 41.85 9.34
C SER A 52 12.23 42.68 9.72
N LEU A 53 11.05 42.06 9.79
CA LEU A 53 9.80 42.73 10.15
C LEU A 53 9.84 43.32 11.57
N LYS A 54 10.42 42.60 12.55
CA LYS A 54 10.62 43.12 13.91
C LYS A 54 11.47 44.38 13.99
N ARG A 55 12.39 44.57 13.04
CA ARG A 55 13.25 45.75 12.93
C ARG A 55 12.65 46.82 12.01
N CYS A 56 11.36 46.73 11.70
CA CYS A 56 10.68 47.59 10.73
C CYS A 56 11.34 47.58 9.33
N GLY A 57 12.01 46.48 8.98
CA GLY A 57 12.64 46.28 7.68
C GLY A 57 11.69 45.70 6.64
N TRP A 58 12.14 45.68 5.38
CA TRP A 58 11.41 45.04 4.28
C TRP A 58 11.32 43.51 4.48
N PRO A 59 10.23 42.86 4.04
CA PRO A 59 10.14 41.40 4.02
C PRO A 59 11.36 40.79 3.32
N PHE A 60 12.04 39.87 3.99
CA PHE A 60 13.29 39.27 3.52
C PHE A 60 13.13 37.77 3.32
N ILE A 61 13.57 37.26 2.18
CA ILE A 61 13.66 35.81 1.90
C ILE A 61 15.13 35.49 1.72
N SER A 62 15.71 34.75 2.68
CA SER A 62 17.11 34.33 2.63
C SER A 62 17.38 33.44 1.41
N PRO A 63 18.24 33.86 0.45
CA PRO A 63 18.58 33.04 -0.71
C PRO A 63 19.37 31.78 -0.34
N ARG A 64 19.94 31.73 0.87
CA ARG A 64 20.60 30.51 1.40
C ARG A 64 19.61 29.42 1.78
N MET A 65 18.36 29.80 2.07
CA MET A 65 17.30 28.86 2.47
C MET A 65 16.34 28.59 1.33
N LEU A 66 15.94 29.63 0.60
CA LEU A 66 15.03 29.57 -0.52
C LEU A 66 15.47 30.58 -1.59
N ASP A 67 16.11 30.10 -2.65
CA ASP A 67 16.49 30.91 -3.79
C ASP A 67 15.48 30.76 -4.92
N ILE A 68 14.87 31.87 -5.31
CA ILE A 68 13.84 31.93 -6.37
C ILE A 68 14.29 32.76 -7.57
N ARG A 69 15.55 33.24 -7.58
CA ARG A 69 16.05 34.19 -8.58
C ARG A 69 16.27 33.52 -9.94
N ASP A 70 16.83 32.31 -9.95
CA ASP A 70 17.28 31.64 -11.17
C ASP A 70 16.71 30.22 -11.35
N GLY A 71 16.51 29.82 -12.61
CA GLY A 71 16.18 28.45 -13.00
C GLY A 71 14.94 27.85 -12.32
N GLN A 72 15.09 26.64 -11.77
CA GLN A 72 14.06 25.90 -11.02
C GLN A 72 13.98 26.29 -9.54
N GLY A 73 14.75 27.30 -9.12
CA GLY A 73 14.94 27.65 -7.72
C GLY A 73 15.70 26.58 -6.93
N LEU A 74 16.16 26.95 -5.75
CA LEU A 74 16.85 26.06 -4.82
C LEU A 74 16.22 26.17 -3.43
N ILE A 75 16.05 25.03 -2.78
CA ILE A 75 15.56 24.96 -1.40
C ILE A 75 16.53 24.14 -0.56
N ASN A 76 16.96 24.70 0.57
CA ASN A 76 17.84 24.03 1.51
C ASN A 76 17.02 23.13 2.45
N LEU A 77 16.85 21.87 2.06
CA LEU A 77 16.06 20.88 2.81
C LEU A 77 16.71 20.45 4.13
N VAL A 78 18.04 20.53 4.25
CA VAL A 78 18.76 20.14 5.48
C VAL A 78 18.42 21.09 6.62
N GLY A 79 18.30 22.39 6.32
CA GLY A 79 17.89 23.40 7.28
C GLY A 79 16.38 23.68 7.30
N TRP A 80 15.57 22.98 6.50
CA TRP A 80 14.14 23.25 6.38
C TRP A 80 13.34 22.63 7.53
N PRO A 81 12.25 23.26 8.02
CA PRO A 81 11.42 22.66 9.06
C PRO A 81 10.84 21.32 8.61
N GLN A 82 10.87 20.34 9.51
CA GLN A 82 10.29 19.03 9.29
C GLN A 82 9.17 18.75 10.29
N LEU A 83 8.23 17.92 9.87
CA LEU A 83 7.23 17.29 10.71
C LEU A 83 7.87 16.14 11.51
N SER A 84 7.14 15.59 12.48
CA SER A 84 7.61 14.46 13.31
C SER A 84 8.00 13.22 12.50
N ASN A 85 7.40 13.05 11.33
CA ASN A 85 7.70 11.96 10.39
C ASN A 85 8.86 12.26 9.42
N GLY A 86 9.68 13.30 9.69
CA GLY A 86 10.82 13.69 8.87
C GLY A 86 10.47 14.38 7.56
N ARG A 87 9.19 14.61 7.28
CA ARG A 87 8.72 15.23 6.04
C ARG A 87 8.78 16.78 6.14
N PRO A 88 9.22 17.52 5.11
CA PRO A 88 9.34 18.97 5.19
C PRO A 88 7.97 19.67 5.29
N VAL A 89 7.91 20.74 6.07
CA VAL A 89 6.73 21.60 6.16
C VAL A 89 6.70 22.50 4.92
N LEU A 90 5.68 22.33 4.06
CA LEU A 90 5.55 23.07 2.80
C LEU A 90 4.38 24.06 2.88
N MET A 91 4.68 25.35 2.76
CA MET A 91 3.69 26.43 2.81
C MET A 91 2.69 26.34 1.66
N HIS A 92 3.15 26.00 0.46
CA HIS A 92 2.26 25.93 -0.70
C HIS A 92 1.24 24.79 -0.56
N VAL A 93 1.62 23.68 0.09
CA VAL A 93 0.69 22.56 0.35
C VAL A 93 -0.39 22.98 1.34
N ALA A 94 -0.03 23.71 2.39
CA ALA A 94 -1.01 24.27 3.32
C ALA A 94 -1.99 25.24 2.62
N SER A 95 -1.51 26.02 1.64
CA SER A 95 -2.38 26.87 0.81
C SER A 95 -3.34 26.04 -0.06
N LEU A 96 -2.87 24.95 -0.66
CA LEU A 96 -3.71 24.06 -1.46
C LEU A 96 -4.79 23.39 -0.62
N GLU A 97 -4.45 22.98 0.60
CA GLU A 97 -5.41 22.37 1.52
C GLU A 97 -6.52 23.34 1.90
N TYR A 98 -6.17 24.61 2.13
CA TYR A 98 -7.12 25.66 2.48
C TYR A 98 -8.06 26.03 1.32
N HIS A 99 -7.54 26.18 0.10
CA HIS A 99 -8.33 26.69 -1.03
C HIS A 99 -9.09 25.62 -1.83
N TYR A 100 -8.57 24.40 -1.89
CA TYR A 100 -9.16 23.33 -2.70
C TYR A 100 -9.72 22.24 -1.81
N ASP A 101 -8.82 21.44 -1.23
CA ASP A 101 -9.11 20.48 -0.15
C ASP A 101 -7.82 19.70 0.20
N ARG A 102 -7.96 18.84 1.22
CA ARG A 102 -6.92 17.91 1.66
C ARG A 102 -6.48 16.90 0.59
N THR A 103 -7.32 16.56 -0.38
CA THR A 103 -6.96 15.59 -1.42
C THR A 103 -5.98 16.20 -2.42
N VAL A 104 -6.22 17.43 -2.86
CA VAL A 104 -5.35 18.18 -3.76
C VAL A 104 -4.01 18.44 -3.09
N ALA A 105 -4.04 18.85 -1.82
CA ALA A 105 -2.85 19.05 -1.02
C ALA A 105 -2.03 17.76 -0.86
N SER A 106 -2.66 16.65 -0.47
CA SER A 106 -1.98 15.37 -0.29
C SER A 106 -1.39 14.83 -1.60
N ASN A 107 -2.13 14.96 -2.71
CA ASN A 107 -1.65 14.56 -4.03
C ASN A 107 -0.39 15.37 -4.40
N ARG A 108 -0.42 16.70 -4.24
CA ARG A 108 0.74 17.55 -4.52
C ARG A 108 1.93 17.21 -3.63
N TYR A 109 1.70 17.05 -2.32
CA TYR A 109 2.74 16.69 -1.37
C TYR A 109 3.42 15.38 -1.76
N SER A 110 2.62 14.37 -2.09
CA SER A 110 3.10 13.02 -2.45
C SER A 110 3.91 13.04 -3.74
N GLN A 111 3.44 13.76 -4.75
CA GLN A 111 4.20 13.94 -5.99
C GLN A 111 5.58 14.54 -5.72
N LEU A 112 5.65 15.63 -4.94
CA LEU A 112 6.93 16.27 -4.62
C LEU A 112 7.84 15.38 -3.77
N TRP A 113 7.27 14.64 -2.81
CA TRP A 113 8.00 13.71 -1.95
C TRP A 113 8.71 12.62 -2.76
N PHE A 114 7.99 11.99 -3.69
CA PHE A 114 8.55 10.90 -4.49
C PHE A 114 9.34 11.39 -5.72
N ALA A 115 9.02 12.57 -6.27
CA ALA A 115 9.69 13.09 -7.47
C ALA A 115 10.96 13.89 -7.18
N GLU A 116 10.96 14.75 -6.14
CA GLU A 116 12.00 15.76 -5.92
C GLU A 116 12.77 15.55 -4.61
N LEU A 117 12.10 15.06 -3.57
CA LEU A 117 12.73 14.75 -2.27
C LEU A 117 13.40 13.36 -2.25
N GLY A 118 13.37 12.68 -3.40
CA GLY A 118 14.08 11.44 -3.63
C GLY A 118 13.54 10.26 -2.83
N GLY A 119 12.24 10.25 -2.47
CA GLY A 119 11.53 9.07 -1.99
C GLY A 119 12.26 8.20 -0.95
N ARG A 120 13.19 8.79 -0.17
CA ARG A 120 14.31 8.08 0.51
C ARG A 120 13.87 6.98 1.47
N SER A 121 12.57 6.88 1.74
CA SER A 121 11.98 5.82 2.52
C SER A 121 11.69 4.53 1.72
N ILE A 122 11.71 4.48 0.39
CA ILE A 122 11.38 3.26 -0.40
C ILE A 122 12.62 2.66 -1.11
N ASP A 123 13.82 2.98 -0.64
CA ASP A 123 15.05 2.35 -1.14
C ASP A 123 15.22 0.96 -0.49
N GLY A 124 14.56 -0.07 -1.01
CA GLY A 124 14.65 -1.46 -0.54
C GLY A 124 13.29 -2.16 -0.38
N MET A 125 13.22 -3.47 -0.69
CA MET A 125 11.98 -4.25 -0.62
C MET A 125 11.35 -4.23 0.78
N ASP A 126 12.16 -4.27 1.84
CA ASP A 126 11.67 -4.23 3.22
C ASP A 126 10.96 -2.89 3.51
N ARG A 127 11.56 -1.78 3.08
CA ARG A 127 10.95 -0.47 3.30
C ARG A 127 9.71 -0.24 2.44
N MET A 128 9.64 -0.85 1.25
CA MET A 128 8.41 -0.89 0.45
C MET A 128 7.29 -1.61 1.20
N ILE A 129 7.59 -2.74 1.86
CA ILE A 129 6.61 -3.48 2.66
C ILE A 129 6.15 -2.63 3.85
N THR A 130 7.08 -2.00 4.58
CA THR A 130 6.75 -1.09 5.70
C THR A 130 5.88 0.08 5.23
N PHE A 131 6.27 0.74 4.14
CA PHE A 131 5.48 1.84 3.56
C PHE A 131 4.07 1.40 3.19
N LEU A 132 3.92 0.23 2.54
CA LEU A 132 2.60 -0.28 2.18
C LEU A 132 1.77 -0.62 3.42
N HIS A 133 2.39 -1.18 4.46
CA HIS A 133 1.73 -1.41 5.75
C HIS A 133 1.22 -0.11 6.36
N GLU A 134 2.04 0.93 6.43
CA GLU A 134 1.67 2.27 6.93
C GLU A 134 0.54 2.89 6.09
N VAL A 135 0.59 2.78 4.76
CA VAL A 135 -0.50 3.29 3.88
C VAL A 135 -1.82 2.60 4.20
N PHE A 136 -1.81 1.29 4.45
CA PHE A 136 -3.04 0.59 4.80
C PHE A 136 -3.52 0.90 6.22
N GLN A 137 -2.62 0.88 7.20
CA GLN A 137 -2.95 1.13 8.60
C GLN A 137 -3.36 2.57 8.88
N ASP A 138 -2.56 3.54 8.44
CA ASP A 138 -2.72 4.94 8.87
C ASP A 138 -3.70 5.71 7.98
N LEU A 139 -3.96 5.22 6.77
CA LEU A 139 -4.78 5.94 5.78
C LEU A 139 -5.95 5.11 5.28
N TRP A 140 -5.70 3.94 4.67
CA TRP A 140 -6.77 3.16 4.04
C TRP A 140 -7.83 2.72 5.06
N ILE A 141 -7.43 2.15 6.20
CA ILE A 141 -8.35 1.68 7.25
C ILE A 141 -9.20 2.85 7.79
N PRO A 142 -8.61 3.94 8.32
CA PRO A 142 -9.38 5.05 8.88
C PRO A 142 -10.31 5.71 7.86
N GLU A 143 -9.84 5.95 6.63
CA GLU A 143 -10.64 6.61 5.60
C GLU A 143 -11.82 5.73 5.13
N THR A 144 -11.60 4.41 5.05
CA THR A 144 -12.63 3.45 4.65
C THR A 144 -13.66 3.23 5.76
N VAL A 145 -13.22 3.16 7.03
CA VAL A 145 -14.10 3.16 8.21
C VAL A 145 -14.99 4.40 8.21
N ALA A 146 -14.39 5.58 8.10
CA ALA A 146 -15.12 6.84 8.05
C ALA A 146 -16.10 6.92 6.86
N PHE A 147 -15.78 6.30 5.72
CA PHE A 147 -16.70 6.19 4.60
C PHE A 147 -17.91 5.31 4.93
N ILE A 148 -17.70 4.06 5.39
CA ILE A 148 -18.78 3.12 5.70
C ILE A 148 -19.69 3.71 6.78
N ALA A 149 -19.10 4.21 7.86
CA ALA A 149 -19.79 4.89 8.94
C ALA A 149 -20.72 6.01 8.47
N ARG A 150 -20.20 6.90 7.62
CA ARG A 150 -20.99 8.02 7.06
C ARG A 150 -22.14 7.52 6.20
N GLN A 151 -21.94 6.47 5.40
CA GLN A 151 -23.00 5.93 4.55
C GLN A 151 -24.10 5.26 5.39
N VAL A 152 -23.73 4.47 6.38
CA VAL A 152 -24.66 3.82 7.31
C VAL A 152 -25.46 4.86 8.10
N ARG A 153 -24.80 5.82 8.76
CA ARG A 153 -25.46 6.90 9.50
C ARG A 153 -26.44 7.69 8.61
N ARG A 154 -26.09 7.92 7.34
CA ARG A 154 -27.00 8.56 6.36
C ARG A 154 -28.21 7.69 6.03
N GLY A 155 -28.03 6.38 5.92
CA GLY A 155 -29.12 5.42 5.70
C GLY A 155 -30.10 5.38 6.85
N LEU A 156 -29.60 5.21 8.08
CA LEU A 156 -30.41 5.18 9.31
C LEU A 156 -31.21 6.48 9.48
N ASN A 157 -30.56 7.63 9.32
CA ASN A 157 -31.22 8.94 9.44
C ASN A 157 -32.25 9.23 8.33
N ARG A 158 -32.15 8.58 7.16
CA ARG A 158 -33.16 8.68 6.09
C ARG A 158 -34.40 7.83 6.41
N GLY A 159 -34.22 6.66 7.01
CA GLY A 159 -35.32 5.82 7.49
C GLY A 159 -36.19 6.54 8.52
N ILE A 160 -35.56 7.19 9.50
CA ILE A 160 -36.25 7.95 10.56
C ILE A 160 -37.08 9.12 9.99
N ARG A 161 -36.61 9.81 8.93
CA ARG A 161 -37.33 10.95 8.33
C ARG A 161 -38.41 10.55 7.33
N SER A 162 -38.34 9.35 6.75
CA SER A 162 -39.33 8.84 5.78
C SER A 162 -40.51 8.13 6.44
N GLY A 163 -40.39 7.72 7.71
CA GLY A 163 -41.46 7.07 8.48
C GLY A 163 -42.65 7.98 8.84
N GLY A 164 -42.54 9.29 8.61
CA GLY A 164 -43.61 10.25 8.93
C GLY A 164 -44.68 10.46 7.85
N ARG A 165 -44.68 9.71 6.73
CA ARG A 165 -45.59 10.03 5.61
C ARG A 165 -46.30 8.86 4.93
N SER A 166 -46.29 7.66 5.50
CA SER A 166 -47.11 6.55 4.99
C SER A 166 -48.09 6.04 6.03
N GLY A 167 -49.37 6.35 5.80
CA GLY A 167 -50.51 5.47 6.07
C GLY A 167 -50.90 5.27 7.53
N VAL A 168 -52.05 5.85 7.89
CA VAL A 168 -52.91 5.33 8.96
C VAL A 168 -53.21 3.86 8.66
N GLY A 169 -52.67 2.97 9.48
CA GLY A 169 -52.94 1.54 9.48
C GLY A 169 -52.79 1.03 10.92
N GLU A 170 -53.86 0.43 11.44
CA GLU A 170 -53.94 -0.13 12.78
C GLU A 170 -52.92 -1.26 13.03
N HIS A 171 -52.56 -1.41 14.30
CA HIS A 171 -51.63 -2.38 14.92
C HIS A 171 -50.14 -2.02 14.90
N GLY A 172 -49.58 -1.99 16.12
CA GLY A 172 -48.35 -1.29 16.49
C GLY A 172 -47.06 -1.91 15.98
N ASP A 173 -46.17 -1.04 15.51
CA ASP A 173 -44.73 -1.30 15.32
C ASP A 173 -43.97 0.04 15.22
N VAL A 174 -44.31 1.01 16.08
CA VAL A 174 -43.67 2.34 16.09
C VAL A 174 -42.38 2.34 16.93
N ASP A 175 -42.26 1.44 17.92
CA ASP A 175 -41.10 1.38 18.83
C ASP A 175 -39.96 0.48 18.33
N THR A 176 -40.26 -0.59 17.58
CA THR A 176 -39.30 -1.56 17.02
C THR A 176 -38.28 -0.93 16.07
N GLY A 177 -38.71 0.03 15.24
CA GLY A 177 -37.80 0.72 14.30
C GLY A 177 -36.78 1.64 14.98
N ASN A 178 -37.10 2.15 16.18
CA ASN A 178 -36.23 3.05 16.92
C ASN A 178 -35.17 2.27 17.73
N GLU A 179 -35.57 1.16 18.34
CA GLU A 179 -34.66 0.24 19.04
C GLU A 179 -33.67 -0.43 18.09
N GLU A 180 -34.12 -0.91 16.93
CA GLU A 180 -33.22 -1.45 15.89
C GLU A 180 -32.21 -0.41 15.38
N SER A 181 -32.64 0.84 15.20
CA SER A 181 -31.74 1.91 14.77
C SER A 181 -30.73 2.31 15.85
N ALA A 182 -31.12 2.24 17.12
CA ALA A 182 -30.22 2.48 18.25
C ALA A 182 -29.18 1.36 18.38
N GLN A 183 -29.61 0.09 18.27
CA GLN A 183 -28.72 -1.06 18.29
C GLN A 183 -27.73 -1.03 17.12
N ALA A 184 -28.20 -0.68 15.91
CA ALA A 184 -27.32 -0.51 14.75
C ALA A 184 -26.29 0.62 14.94
N MET A 185 -26.64 1.71 15.64
CA MET A 185 -25.69 2.78 15.95
C MET A 185 -24.62 2.34 16.96
N ILE A 186 -25.03 1.63 18.02
CA ILE A 186 -24.10 1.07 19.03
C ILE A 186 -23.13 0.08 18.38
N ALA A 187 -23.64 -0.82 17.53
CA ALA A 187 -22.82 -1.79 16.80
C ALA A 187 -21.83 -1.11 15.85
N LEU A 188 -22.24 -0.01 15.19
CA LEU A 188 -21.37 0.78 14.32
C LEU A 188 -20.26 1.48 15.12
N GLU A 189 -20.57 2.11 16.25
CA GLU A 189 -19.58 2.76 17.13
C GLU A 189 -18.59 1.73 17.70
N ALA A 190 -19.10 0.58 18.13
CA ALA A 190 -18.29 -0.52 18.61
C ALA A 190 -17.41 -1.15 17.51
N TRP A 191 -17.74 -0.97 16.23
CA TRP A 191 -16.90 -1.37 15.10
C TRP A 191 -15.84 -0.31 14.76
N GLU A 192 -16.22 0.98 14.79
CA GLU A 192 -15.31 2.12 14.57
C GLU A 192 -14.15 2.15 15.59
N ALA A 193 -14.40 1.75 16.83
CA ALA A 193 -13.42 1.74 17.91
C ALA A 193 -12.48 0.51 17.93
N ARG A 194 -12.60 -0.44 16.99
CA ARG A 194 -11.79 -1.67 16.97
C ARG A 194 -10.45 -1.48 16.25
N ASP A 195 -9.43 -2.17 16.74
CA ASP A 195 -8.08 -2.17 16.14
C ASP A 195 -8.00 -2.90 14.78
N SER A 196 -8.98 -3.75 14.44
CA SER A 196 -8.98 -4.53 13.19
C SER A 196 -10.38 -4.65 12.56
N PRO A 197 -10.96 -3.52 12.12
CA PRO A 197 -12.36 -3.46 11.68
C PRO A 197 -12.64 -4.34 10.45
N PHE A 198 -11.61 -4.65 9.64
CA PHE A 198 -11.73 -5.42 8.40
C PHE A 198 -11.45 -6.94 8.53
N LYS A 199 -11.44 -7.49 9.76
CA LYS A 199 -11.47 -8.95 9.98
C LYS A 199 -12.87 -9.52 9.74
N THR A 200 -12.97 -10.75 9.26
CA THR A 200 -14.24 -11.45 9.00
C THR A 200 -15.06 -11.61 10.29
N SER A 201 -14.42 -11.88 11.43
CA SER A 201 -15.12 -11.96 12.72
C SER A 201 -15.79 -10.65 13.15
N ASN A 202 -15.25 -9.51 12.71
CA ASN A 202 -15.82 -8.19 12.96
C ASN A 202 -16.87 -7.81 11.89
N PHE A 203 -16.74 -8.36 10.68
CA PHE A 203 -17.74 -8.24 9.62
C PHE A 203 -19.08 -8.87 10.02
N GLU A 204 -19.06 -10.09 10.52
CA GLU A 204 -20.27 -10.85 10.84
C GLU A 204 -21.20 -10.07 11.78
N LYS A 205 -20.62 -9.48 12.85
CA LYS A 205 -21.32 -8.62 13.81
C LYS A 205 -21.92 -7.37 13.16
N LEU A 206 -21.12 -6.66 12.36
CA LEU A 206 -21.57 -5.47 11.62
C LEU A 206 -22.63 -5.82 10.56
N SER A 207 -22.52 -6.97 9.91
CA SER A 207 -23.41 -7.40 8.84
C SER A 207 -24.80 -7.77 9.34
N ALA A 208 -24.87 -8.41 10.52
CA ALA A 208 -26.11 -8.81 11.17
C ALA A 208 -26.86 -7.61 11.75
N GLU A 209 -26.16 -6.70 12.45
CA GLU A 209 -26.80 -5.63 13.21
C GLU A 209 -26.97 -4.33 12.41
N VAL A 210 -26.11 -4.06 11.42
CA VAL A 210 -25.98 -2.72 10.82
C VAL A 210 -26.25 -2.70 9.32
N LEU A 211 -25.68 -3.66 8.59
CA LEU A 211 -25.80 -3.68 7.12
C LEU A 211 -27.04 -4.42 6.63
N LYS A 212 -27.84 -5.02 7.54
CA LYS A 212 -29.07 -5.78 7.28
C LYS A 212 -28.89 -6.72 6.07
N PHE A 213 -27.82 -7.51 6.06
CA PHE A 213 -27.70 -8.66 5.15
C PHE A 213 -28.67 -9.74 5.66
N ASP A 214 -29.95 -9.55 5.40
CA ASP A 214 -31.02 -10.41 5.91
C ASP A 214 -30.95 -11.80 5.27
N ASP A 215 -30.99 -12.86 6.10
CA ASP A 215 -30.96 -14.28 5.68
C ASP A 215 -32.12 -14.64 4.75
N ARG A 216 -33.19 -13.84 4.72
CA ARG A 216 -34.34 -13.99 3.81
C ARG A 216 -34.11 -13.47 2.39
N SER A 217 -32.98 -12.81 2.12
CA SER A 217 -32.61 -12.30 0.79
C SER A 217 -31.47 -13.08 0.12
N MET A 218 -31.19 -14.30 0.60
CA MET A 218 -30.27 -15.28 -0.02
C MET A 218 -30.61 -15.64 -1.48
N MET A 219 -31.74 -15.19 -2.02
CA MET A 219 -32.15 -15.40 -3.43
C MET A 219 -31.90 -14.21 -4.38
N SER A 220 -31.28 -13.11 -3.92
CA SER A 220 -30.72 -12.10 -4.83
C SER A 220 -29.22 -12.31 -4.94
N GLU A 221 -28.76 -12.79 -6.09
CA GLU A 221 -27.33 -12.83 -6.43
C GLU A 221 -26.63 -11.50 -6.05
N SER A 222 -25.39 -11.60 -5.55
CA SER A 222 -24.33 -10.55 -5.65
C SER A 222 -24.09 -9.53 -4.52
N LYS A 223 -24.40 -9.86 -3.26
CA LYS A 223 -24.06 -8.97 -2.12
C LYS A 223 -22.64 -9.20 -1.56
N ILE A 224 -22.15 -10.45 -1.57
CA ILE A 224 -20.78 -10.81 -1.19
C ILE A 224 -20.07 -11.38 -2.42
N VAL A 225 -18.90 -10.85 -2.76
CA VAL A 225 -18.06 -11.28 -3.88
C VAL A 225 -16.76 -11.86 -3.33
N LEU A 226 -16.40 -13.07 -3.75
CA LEU A 226 -15.14 -13.68 -3.36
C LEU A 226 -14.03 -13.24 -4.31
N LYS A 227 -12.91 -12.74 -3.78
CA LYS A 227 -11.69 -12.45 -4.56
C LYS A 227 -10.46 -12.90 -3.81
N THR A 228 -9.39 -13.23 -4.53
CA THR A 228 -8.09 -13.40 -3.86
C THR A 228 -7.48 -12.04 -3.54
N ARG A 229 -6.63 -11.98 -2.52
CA ARG A 229 -5.89 -10.75 -2.18
C ARG A 229 -5.06 -10.24 -3.35
N ARG A 230 -4.54 -11.16 -4.18
CA ARG A 230 -3.76 -10.81 -5.37
C ARG A 230 -4.62 -10.17 -6.45
N ASP A 231 -5.81 -10.73 -6.70
CA ASP A 231 -6.73 -10.17 -7.71
C ASP A 231 -7.21 -8.78 -7.30
N PHE A 232 -7.55 -8.60 -6.02
CA PHE A 232 -7.93 -7.28 -5.51
C PHE A 232 -6.75 -6.29 -5.51
N ALA A 233 -5.54 -6.74 -5.18
CA ALA A 233 -4.34 -5.91 -5.31
C ALA A 233 -4.06 -5.49 -6.76
N GLU A 234 -4.33 -6.37 -7.73
CA GLU A 234 -4.25 -6.05 -9.16
C GLU A 234 -5.28 -5.00 -9.56
N GLU A 235 -6.51 -5.09 -9.05
CA GLU A 235 -7.55 -4.08 -9.26
C GLU A 235 -7.15 -2.72 -8.71
N ILE A 236 -6.58 -2.66 -7.50
CA ILE A 236 -6.00 -1.43 -6.94
C ILE A 236 -4.92 -0.89 -7.88
N PHE A 237 -3.96 -1.73 -8.29
CA PHE A 237 -2.86 -1.29 -9.14
C PHE A 237 -3.36 -0.72 -10.48
N VAL A 238 -4.29 -1.41 -11.14
CA VAL A 238 -4.90 -0.98 -12.40
C VAL A 238 -5.67 0.33 -12.20
N ALA A 239 -6.49 0.44 -11.16
CA ALA A 239 -7.26 1.65 -10.89
C ALA A 239 -6.37 2.86 -10.56
N LEU A 240 -5.19 2.67 -9.97
CA LEU A 240 -4.23 3.76 -9.74
C LEU A 240 -3.46 4.15 -11.01
N MET A 241 -3.02 3.17 -11.80
CA MET A 241 -2.08 3.40 -12.90
C MET A 241 -2.75 3.62 -14.25
N GLU A 242 -3.93 3.05 -14.45
CA GLU A 242 -4.67 3.04 -15.72
C GLU A 242 -5.99 3.81 -15.65
N ALA A 243 -6.21 4.57 -14.56
CA ALA A 243 -7.35 5.49 -14.42
C ALA A 243 -7.54 6.36 -15.67
N GLY A 244 -8.75 6.36 -16.23
CA GLY A 244 -9.13 7.15 -17.40
C GLY A 244 -9.02 6.42 -18.75
N ARG A 245 -8.47 5.19 -18.79
CA ARG A 245 -8.53 4.35 -20.00
C ARG A 245 -9.91 3.74 -20.19
N LYS A 246 -10.41 3.71 -21.43
CA LYS A 246 -11.73 3.16 -21.76
C LYS A 246 -11.80 1.69 -21.34
N GLY A 247 -12.72 1.37 -20.43
CA GLY A 247 -12.93 0.01 -19.93
C GLY A 247 -12.30 -0.30 -18.57
N HIS A 248 -11.38 0.53 -18.07
CA HIS A 248 -10.71 0.28 -16.78
C HIS A 248 -11.44 0.98 -15.62
N PRO A 249 -11.52 0.34 -14.44
CA PRO A 249 -12.07 0.96 -13.24
C PRO A 249 -11.19 2.13 -12.79
N GLY A 250 -11.81 3.24 -12.40
CA GLY A 250 -11.11 4.41 -11.85
C GLY A 250 -10.90 4.31 -10.34
N VAL A 251 -10.20 5.28 -9.76
CA VAL A 251 -9.94 5.36 -8.32
C VAL A 251 -11.24 5.40 -7.50
N GLU A 252 -12.33 5.91 -8.08
CA GLU A 252 -13.65 5.98 -7.46
C GLU A 252 -14.25 4.61 -7.15
N SER A 253 -13.75 3.55 -7.78
CA SER A 253 -14.19 2.17 -7.54
C SER A 253 -13.54 1.53 -6.32
N ILE A 254 -12.38 2.04 -5.89
CA ILE A 254 -11.57 1.47 -4.79
C ILE A 254 -11.46 2.41 -3.58
N ALA A 255 -11.77 3.70 -3.75
CA ALA A 255 -11.58 4.71 -2.73
C ALA A 255 -12.74 5.72 -2.67
N PRO A 256 -13.07 6.21 -1.46
CA PRO A 256 -13.93 7.38 -1.29
C PRO A 256 -13.38 8.63 -2.00
N THR A 257 -14.26 9.57 -2.39
CA THR A 257 -13.89 10.79 -3.12
C THR A 257 -12.82 11.63 -2.43
N HIS A 258 -12.83 11.69 -1.09
CA HIS A 258 -11.90 12.51 -0.32
C HIS A 258 -10.69 11.74 0.24
N SER A 259 -10.41 10.55 -0.31
CA SER A 259 -9.32 9.72 0.17
C SER A 259 -7.96 10.20 -0.30
N THR A 260 -6.97 10.11 0.59
CA THR A 260 -5.61 10.58 0.32
C THR A 260 -4.66 9.45 -0.09
N TRP A 261 -4.88 8.24 0.43
CA TRP A 261 -4.05 7.06 0.15
C TRP A 261 -3.86 6.74 -1.35
N PRO A 262 -4.86 6.92 -2.26
CA PRO A 262 -4.67 6.56 -3.66
C PRO A 262 -3.60 7.44 -4.32
N SER A 263 -3.58 8.74 -3.99
CA SER A 263 -2.61 9.68 -4.54
C SER A 263 -1.19 9.41 -4.03
N ILE A 264 -1.06 9.05 -2.75
CA ILE A 264 0.20 8.68 -2.10
C ILE A 264 0.78 7.41 -2.75
N LEU A 265 -0.04 6.35 -2.85
CA LEU A 265 0.40 5.08 -3.43
C LEU A 265 0.68 5.20 -4.94
N ARG A 266 -0.14 5.96 -5.67
CA ARG A 266 0.09 6.24 -7.09
C ARG A 266 1.42 6.95 -7.33
N ALA A 267 1.73 7.98 -6.55
CA ALA A 267 2.98 8.71 -6.66
C ALA A 267 4.18 7.81 -6.33
N ALA A 268 4.08 6.99 -5.28
CA ALA A 268 5.11 6.01 -4.94
C ALA A 268 5.39 5.06 -6.10
N ILE A 269 4.35 4.45 -6.69
CA ILE A 269 4.49 3.54 -7.83
C ILE A 269 5.08 4.28 -9.03
N GLN A 270 4.56 5.44 -9.40
CA GLN A 270 5.01 6.18 -10.59
C GLN A 270 6.49 6.56 -10.56
N HIS A 271 7.00 6.94 -9.39
CA HIS A 271 8.36 7.45 -9.25
C HIS A 271 9.41 6.38 -8.88
N THR A 272 8.99 5.14 -8.60
CA THR A 272 9.88 4.01 -8.29
C THR A 272 9.76 2.84 -9.29
N ARG A 273 8.82 2.92 -10.24
CA ARG A 273 8.57 1.86 -11.23
C ARG A 273 9.73 1.71 -12.22
N GLY A 274 10.22 0.48 -12.37
CA GLY A 274 11.21 0.10 -13.38
C GLY A 274 12.67 0.23 -12.95
N SER A 275 12.97 1.07 -11.95
CA SER A 275 14.30 1.14 -11.32
C SER A 275 14.40 0.26 -10.07
N PHE A 276 13.31 0.16 -9.30
CA PHE A 276 13.31 -0.47 -7.98
C PHE A 276 12.38 -1.70 -7.87
N ALA A 277 11.13 -1.59 -8.35
CA ALA A 277 10.16 -2.68 -8.28
C ALA A 277 9.32 -2.84 -9.55
N THR A 278 9.06 -4.09 -9.92
CA THR A 278 8.19 -4.50 -11.03
C THR A 278 6.71 -4.42 -10.64
N ARG A 279 5.80 -4.45 -11.64
CA ARG A 279 4.34 -4.54 -11.40
C ARG A 279 3.99 -5.70 -10.47
N ALA A 280 4.57 -6.88 -10.72
CA ALA A 280 4.31 -8.08 -9.93
C ALA A 280 4.74 -7.91 -8.47
N GLN A 281 5.86 -7.22 -8.21
CA GLN A 281 6.32 -6.91 -6.86
C GLN A 281 5.40 -5.91 -6.15
N TRP A 282 4.90 -4.88 -6.85
CA TRP A 282 3.90 -3.95 -6.32
C TRP A 282 2.59 -4.66 -5.95
N VAL A 283 2.08 -5.51 -6.83
CA VAL A 283 0.85 -6.26 -6.58
C VAL A 283 1.03 -7.25 -5.42
N SER A 284 2.15 -7.98 -5.38
CA SER A 284 2.48 -8.86 -4.25
C SER A 284 2.65 -8.09 -2.94
N GLY A 285 3.30 -6.92 -2.96
CA GLY A 285 3.47 -6.07 -1.79
C GLY A 285 2.14 -5.53 -1.26
N ILE A 286 1.25 -5.07 -2.14
CA ILE A 286 -0.10 -4.61 -1.76
C ILE A 286 -0.89 -5.78 -1.13
N ALA A 287 -0.81 -6.97 -1.73
CA ALA A 287 -1.44 -8.17 -1.18
C ALA A 287 -0.88 -8.55 0.21
N ALA A 288 0.43 -8.49 0.40
CA ALA A 288 1.09 -8.75 1.68
C ALA A 288 0.72 -7.70 2.74
N ALA A 289 0.65 -6.42 2.35
CA ALA A 289 0.25 -5.34 3.24
C ALA A 289 -1.18 -5.55 3.78
N MET A 290 -2.12 -5.97 2.92
CA MET A 290 -3.47 -6.35 3.37
C MET A 290 -3.48 -7.48 4.39
N VAL A 291 -2.60 -8.49 4.26
CA VAL A 291 -2.44 -9.54 5.26
C VAL A 291 -1.91 -8.96 6.58
N SER A 292 -0.83 -8.19 6.52
CA SER A 292 -0.21 -7.59 7.71
C SER A 292 -1.13 -6.63 8.46
N ALA A 293 -2.04 -5.94 7.75
CA ALA A 293 -3.04 -5.05 8.31
C ALA A 293 -4.34 -5.77 8.73
N SER A 294 -4.37 -7.11 8.72
CA SER A 294 -5.55 -7.92 9.06
C SER A 294 -6.81 -7.58 8.24
N ILE A 295 -6.63 -7.28 6.95
CA ILE A 295 -7.73 -7.00 6.02
C ILE A 295 -8.17 -8.31 5.37
N GLU A 296 -9.40 -8.73 5.68
CA GLU A 296 -10.04 -9.96 5.20
C GLU A 296 -11.28 -9.68 4.35
N TRP A 297 -11.84 -8.48 4.43
CA TRP A 297 -12.91 -8.01 3.57
C TRP A 297 -12.76 -6.53 3.28
N VAL A 298 -13.36 -6.07 2.18
CA VAL A 298 -13.35 -4.68 1.74
C VAL A 298 -14.71 -4.31 1.14
N PRO A 299 -15.11 -3.02 1.15
CA PRO A 299 -16.27 -2.58 0.41
C PRO A 299 -16.12 -2.86 -1.09
N GLY A 300 -17.19 -3.34 -1.71
CA GLY A 300 -17.25 -3.63 -3.14
C GLY A 300 -17.50 -2.38 -3.98
N SER A 301 -17.72 -2.59 -5.27
CA SER A 301 -17.98 -1.50 -6.22
C SER A 301 -19.24 -1.79 -7.03
N HIS A 302 -20.13 -0.81 -7.11
CA HIS A 302 -21.34 -0.87 -7.93
C HIS A 302 -21.33 0.31 -8.91
N ARG A 303 -21.60 0.04 -10.20
CA ARG A 303 -21.50 1.04 -11.28
C ARG A 303 -20.16 1.81 -11.25
N ARG A 304 -19.06 1.10 -11.01
CA ARG A 304 -17.69 1.63 -10.91
C ARG A 304 -17.47 2.66 -9.78
N ARG A 305 -18.32 2.64 -8.75
CA ARG A 305 -18.15 3.47 -7.54
C ARG A 305 -18.14 2.58 -6.31
N LEU A 306 -17.31 2.93 -5.33
CA LEU A 306 -17.24 2.26 -4.04
C LEU A 306 -18.60 2.27 -3.34
N THR A 307 -19.01 1.14 -2.77
CA THR A 307 -20.28 1.00 -2.06
C THR A 307 -20.12 0.17 -0.79
N HIS A 308 -20.93 0.47 0.23
CA HIS A 308 -21.03 -0.31 1.46
C HIS A 308 -22.06 -1.46 1.35
N GLN A 309 -22.86 -1.48 0.28
CA GLN A 309 -23.94 -2.45 0.07
C GLN A 309 -23.47 -3.76 -0.57
N GLN A 310 -22.24 -3.76 -1.09
CA GLN A 310 -21.56 -4.94 -1.59
C GLN A 310 -20.26 -5.09 -0.83
N VAL A 311 -19.88 -6.33 -0.55
CA VAL A 311 -18.63 -6.65 0.17
C VAL A 311 -17.82 -7.60 -0.69
N VAL A 312 -16.52 -7.36 -0.76
CA VAL A 312 -15.57 -8.31 -1.33
C VAL A 312 -14.89 -9.02 -0.17
N GLN A 313 -15.10 -10.33 -0.05
CA GLN A 313 -14.39 -11.16 0.90
C GLN A 313 -13.08 -11.65 0.26
N LEU A 314 -11.97 -11.37 0.93
CA LEU A 314 -10.64 -11.69 0.45
C LEU A 314 -10.27 -13.12 0.87
N VAL A 315 -10.57 -14.07 -0.01
CA VAL A 315 -10.39 -15.51 0.22
C VAL A 315 -9.21 -16.02 -0.57
N GLY A 316 -8.33 -16.76 0.11
CA GLY A 316 -7.16 -17.38 -0.50
C GLY A 316 -5.94 -16.45 -0.63
N ALA A 317 -4.77 -17.01 -0.35
CA ALA A 317 -3.50 -16.49 -0.85
C ALA A 317 -3.39 -16.90 -2.32
N ALA A 318 -3.39 -15.90 -3.22
CA ALA A 318 -3.10 -15.99 -4.66
C ALA A 318 -3.78 -17.12 -5.45
N ALA A 319 -4.62 -16.74 -6.43
CA ALA A 319 -4.88 -17.59 -7.58
C ALA A 319 -3.60 -17.68 -8.44
N SER A 320 -2.72 -18.61 -8.08
CA SER A 320 -1.86 -19.35 -9.00
C SER A 320 -1.41 -20.58 -8.25
N ALA A 321 -1.72 -21.76 -8.80
CA ALA A 321 -1.14 -23.04 -8.42
C ALA A 321 -0.84 -23.18 -6.91
N LYS A 322 -1.75 -23.78 -6.12
CA LYS A 322 -1.47 -24.20 -4.73
C LYS A 322 -0.11 -24.92 -4.58
N GLY A 323 0.40 -25.50 -5.67
CA GLY A 323 1.74 -26.05 -5.79
C GLY A 323 2.89 -25.06 -5.59
N ASP A 324 2.82 -23.86 -6.16
CA ASP A 324 3.92 -22.87 -6.25
C ASP A 324 3.97 -21.96 -5.02
N GLN A 325 2.82 -21.54 -4.49
CA GLN A 325 2.78 -20.66 -3.31
C GLN A 325 3.39 -21.34 -2.07
N LEU A 326 3.12 -22.64 -1.90
CA LEU A 326 3.67 -23.41 -0.79
C LEU A 326 5.19 -23.63 -0.94
N VAL A 327 5.69 -23.72 -2.18
CA VAL A 327 7.12 -23.79 -2.48
C VAL A 327 7.79 -22.45 -2.16
N LEU A 328 7.15 -21.33 -2.53
CA LEU A 328 7.62 -19.99 -2.18
C LEU A 328 7.65 -19.77 -0.67
N SER A 329 6.60 -20.18 0.06
CA SER A 329 6.58 -20.13 1.53
C SER A 329 7.74 -20.91 2.14
N HIS A 330 8.11 -22.05 1.55
CA HIS A 330 9.26 -22.85 2.00
C HIS A 330 10.60 -22.15 1.79
N TYR A 331 10.77 -21.48 0.64
CA TYR A 331 11.96 -20.66 0.39
C TYR A 331 12.01 -19.44 1.31
N CYS A 332 10.87 -18.81 1.60
CA CYS A 332 10.80 -17.72 2.57
C CYS A 332 11.21 -18.20 3.97
N ALA A 333 10.74 -19.37 4.42
CA ALA A 333 11.14 -19.94 5.70
C ALA A 333 12.65 -20.22 5.74
N ALA A 334 13.21 -20.77 4.65
CA ALA A 334 14.65 -20.98 4.52
C ALA A 334 15.44 -19.66 4.54
N TYR A 335 14.92 -18.60 3.92
CA TYR A 335 15.54 -17.27 3.92
C TYR A 335 15.53 -16.65 5.33
N CYS A 336 14.41 -16.69 6.04
CA CYS A 336 14.34 -16.21 7.42
C CYS A 336 15.32 -16.99 8.31
N CYS A 337 15.29 -18.32 8.24
CA CYS A 337 16.21 -19.18 8.98
C CYS A 337 17.69 -18.88 8.67
N LEU A 338 18.03 -18.63 7.40
CA LEU A 338 19.38 -18.25 7.00
C LEU A 338 19.79 -16.90 7.60
N THR A 339 18.89 -15.91 7.55
CA THR A 339 19.14 -14.55 8.05
C THR A 339 19.42 -14.58 9.55
N ASP A 340 18.67 -15.40 10.29
CA ASP A 340 18.84 -15.60 11.73
C ASP A 340 20.11 -16.39 12.09
N CYS A 341 20.73 -17.08 11.11
CA CYS A 341 21.92 -17.91 11.31
C CYS A 341 23.18 -17.32 10.65
N LEU A 342 23.14 -16.09 10.16
CA LEU A 342 24.36 -15.40 9.70
C LEU A 342 25.33 -15.28 10.89
N GLU A 343 26.63 -15.43 10.63
CA GLU A 343 27.71 -15.49 11.64
C GLU A 343 27.85 -16.85 12.37
N ASP A 344 26.98 -17.83 12.09
CA ASP A 344 27.20 -19.22 12.50
C ASP A 344 28.26 -19.88 11.58
N PRO A 345 29.36 -20.43 12.10
CA PRO A 345 30.45 -20.98 11.28
C PRO A 345 30.03 -22.10 10.31
N LEU A 346 29.02 -22.89 10.65
CA LEU A 346 28.52 -23.96 9.77
C LEU A 346 27.65 -23.38 8.65
N CYS A 347 26.89 -22.33 8.93
CA CYS A 347 26.11 -21.59 7.93
C CYS A 347 27.03 -20.80 6.98
N ASP A 348 28.10 -20.19 7.48
CA ASP A 348 29.10 -19.52 6.66
C ASP A 348 29.84 -20.51 5.74
N LEU A 349 30.22 -21.68 6.25
CA LEU A 349 30.80 -22.75 5.43
C LEU A 349 29.83 -23.24 4.34
N MET A 350 28.55 -23.41 4.68
CA MET A 350 27.50 -23.76 3.72
C MET A 350 27.39 -22.71 2.60
N LEU A 351 27.41 -21.42 2.93
CA LEU A 351 27.36 -20.33 1.96
C LEU A 351 28.61 -20.32 1.07
N MET A 352 29.80 -20.49 1.64
CA MET A 352 31.04 -20.61 0.87
C MET A 352 31.00 -21.80 -0.11
N LEU A 353 30.54 -22.97 0.32
CA LEU A 353 30.38 -24.15 -0.54
C LEU A 353 29.37 -23.89 -1.67
N THR A 354 28.24 -23.26 -1.36
CA THR A 354 27.21 -22.91 -2.34
C THR A 354 27.73 -21.94 -3.39
N LEU A 355 28.40 -20.85 -2.96
CA LEU A 355 29.00 -19.87 -3.86
C LEU A 355 30.05 -20.51 -4.76
N THR A 356 30.91 -21.37 -4.20
CA THR A 356 31.96 -22.07 -4.96
C THR A 356 31.36 -22.97 -6.05
N ILE A 357 30.33 -23.75 -5.72
CA ILE A 357 29.70 -24.68 -6.66
C ILE A 357 28.89 -23.93 -7.73
N THR A 358 28.21 -22.84 -7.37
CA THR A 358 27.33 -22.09 -8.29
C THR A 358 28.10 -21.12 -9.19
N ALA A 359 29.29 -20.66 -8.76
CA ALA A 359 30.21 -19.86 -9.56
C ALA A 359 31.04 -20.69 -10.55
N SER A 360 31.05 -22.03 -10.41
CA SER A 360 31.75 -22.92 -11.34
C SER A 360 31.23 -22.78 -12.77
N SER A 361 32.15 -22.81 -13.75
CA SER A 361 31.83 -22.78 -15.18
C SER A 361 31.04 -24.02 -15.64
N ALA A 362 31.13 -25.11 -14.88
CA ALA A 362 30.40 -26.35 -15.08
C ALA A 362 29.63 -26.72 -13.80
N THR A 363 28.37 -27.16 -13.94
CA THR A 363 27.58 -27.62 -12.79
C THR A 363 28.02 -29.06 -12.42
N PRO A 364 28.55 -29.29 -11.20
CA PRO A 364 28.95 -30.62 -10.78
C PRO A 364 27.72 -31.47 -10.44
N GLU A 365 27.76 -32.74 -10.84
CA GLU A 365 26.75 -33.76 -10.54
C GLU A 365 27.43 -35.02 -10.03
N VAL A 366 26.86 -35.61 -8.98
CA VAL A 366 27.28 -36.93 -8.48
C VAL A 366 26.27 -37.94 -8.96
N ARG A 367 26.70 -38.83 -9.87
CA ARG A 367 25.84 -39.91 -10.36
C ARG A 367 25.78 -41.04 -9.33
N PRO A 368 24.65 -41.78 -9.23
CA PRO A 368 24.58 -42.95 -8.38
C PRO A 368 25.75 -43.90 -8.65
N ASN A 369 26.36 -44.43 -7.58
CA ASN A 369 27.51 -45.36 -7.62
C ASN A 369 28.81 -44.81 -8.22
N THR A 370 28.99 -43.48 -8.28
CA THR A 370 30.26 -42.85 -8.69
C THR A 370 30.93 -42.13 -7.53
N LYS A 371 32.27 -42.20 -7.45
CA LYS A 371 33.08 -41.52 -6.41
C LYS A 371 33.66 -40.17 -6.88
N CYS A 372 33.24 -39.68 -8.05
CA CYS A 372 33.80 -38.49 -8.68
C CYS A 372 32.68 -37.56 -9.17
N PHE A 373 32.97 -36.26 -9.22
CA PHE A 373 32.06 -35.28 -9.82
C PHE A 373 32.08 -35.44 -11.35
N ASN A 374 30.89 -35.52 -11.95
CA ASN A 374 30.68 -35.42 -13.38
C ASN A 374 30.14 -34.03 -13.72
N VAL A 375 30.30 -33.60 -14.96
CA VAL A 375 29.69 -32.36 -15.45
C VAL A 375 28.28 -32.67 -15.97
N THR A 376 27.28 -31.89 -15.56
CA THR A 376 25.94 -32.02 -16.10
C THR A 376 25.90 -31.63 -17.59
N THR A 377 25.10 -32.33 -18.39
CA THR A 377 24.89 -31.98 -19.81
C THR A 377 23.99 -30.75 -19.99
N LYS A 378 23.21 -30.39 -18.96
CA LYS A 378 22.37 -29.18 -18.93
C LYS A 378 22.82 -28.26 -17.80
N ARG A 379 23.17 -27.02 -18.15
CA ARG A 379 23.49 -25.96 -17.18
C ARG A 379 22.22 -25.57 -16.42
N ARG A 380 22.26 -25.63 -15.09
CA ARG A 380 21.18 -25.13 -14.22
C ARG A 380 21.35 -23.62 -14.04
N ASP A 381 20.24 -22.92 -13.81
CA ASP A 381 20.29 -21.52 -13.40
C ASP A 381 21.08 -21.41 -12.08
N PRO A 382 22.18 -20.63 -12.03
CA PRO A 382 23.02 -20.52 -10.83
C PRO A 382 22.25 -20.02 -9.59
N ALA A 383 21.30 -19.10 -9.76
CA ALA A 383 20.52 -18.55 -8.66
C ALA A 383 19.58 -19.62 -8.06
N LEU A 384 18.86 -20.33 -8.91
CA LEU A 384 17.98 -21.44 -8.48
C LEU A 384 18.79 -22.61 -7.88
N LEU A 385 19.96 -22.92 -8.43
CA LEU A 385 20.87 -23.92 -7.87
C LEU A 385 21.33 -23.52 -6.46
N ALA A 386 21.72 -22.26 -6.27
CA ALA A 386 22.12 -21.73 -4.97
C ALA A 386 21.00 -21.87 -3.93
N ALA A 387 19.80 -21.39 -4.27
CA ALA A 387 18.63 -21.48 -3.41
C ALA A 387 18.30 -22.92 -3.00
N ASN A 388 18.37 -23.86 -3.97
CA ASN A 388 18.13 -25.28 -3.72
C ASN A 388 19.17 -25.90 -2.80
N MET A 389 20.45 -25.59 -3.00
CA MET A 389 21.54 -26.12 -2.18
C MET A 389 21.44 -25.63 -0.74
N VAL A 390 21.30 -24.32 -0.56
CA VAL A 390 21.17 -23.70 0.76
C VAL A 390 19.96 -24.25 1.50
N THR A 391 18.80 -24.31 0.82
CA THR A 391 17.56 -24.81 1.44
C THR A 391 17.72 -26.28 1.88
N ARG A 392 18.34 -27.13 1.05
CA ARG A 392 18.59 -28.54 1.41
C ARG A 392 19.58 -28.69 2.56
N MET A 393 20.66 -27.91 2.56
CA MET A 393 21.67 -27.97 3.62
C MET A 393 21.11 -27.44 4.94
N LEU A 394 20.26 -26.40 4.91
CA LEU A 394 19.57 -25.88 6.09
C LEU A 394 18.62 -26.90 6.74
N TRP A 395 17.99 -27.80 5.97
CA TRP A 395 17.20 -28.88 6.56
C TRP A 395 18.03 -29.73 7.52
N PHE A 396 19.32 -29.94 7.24
CA PHE A 396 20.21 -30.70 8.11
C PHE A 396 20.85 -29.86 9.21
N LEU A 397 21.21 -28.60 8.91
CA LEU A 397 21.85 -27.72 9.89
C LEU A 397 20.88 -27.19 10.95
N ARG A 398 19.60 -27.04 10.59
CA ARG A 398 18.52 -26.49 11.43
C ARG A 398 17.22 -27.26 11.20
N PRO A 399 17.15 -28.55 11.59
CA PRO A 399 15.99 -29.39 11.34
C PRO A 399 14.71 -28.85 12.01
N GLU A 400 14.83 -28.17 13.15
CA GLU A 400 13.71 -27.60 13.90
C GLU A 400 12.99 -26.45 13.18
N ALA A 401 13.67 -25.79 12.22
CA ALA A 401 13.12 -24.67 11.47
C ALA A 401 12.17 -25.12 10.34
N PHE A 402 12.10 -26.42 10.05
CA PHE A 402 11.34 -26.95 8.91
C PHE A 402 10.38 -28.09 9.33
N PRO A 403 9.18 -28.17 8.72
CA PRO A 403 8.27 -29.27 8.97
C PRO A 403 8.74 -30.59 8.34
N TRP A 404 8.84 -31.66 9.12
CA TRP A 404 9.21 -32.99 8.63
C TRP A 404 8.00 -33.92 8.43
N ASP A 405 7.12 -33.99 9.41
CA ASP A 405 6.00 -34.95 9.42
C ASP A 405 4.76 -34.43 8.68
N LYS A 406 4.39 -33.17 8.95
CA LYS A 406 3.17 -32.52 8.43
C LYS A 406 3.46 -31.08 8.04
N ASP A 407 2.77 -30.60 7.01
CA ASP A 407 2.80 -29.20 6.62
C ASP A 407 2.42 -28.31 7.81
N ARG A 408 3.16 -27.22 8.01
CA ARG A 408 2.96 -26.29 9.15
C ARG A 408 2.83 -24.88 8.61
N ASP A 409 1.80 -24.16 9.02
CA ASP A 409 1.62 -22.72 8.77
C ASP A 409 1.90 -22.32 7.30
N SER A 410 1.36 -23.10 6.34
CA SER A 410 1.54 -22.91 4.89
C SER A 410 2.95 -23.18 4.31
N VAL A 411 3.84 -23.81 5.09
CA VAL A 411 5.14 -24.35 4.65
C VAL A 411 5.02 -25.86 4.41
N LEU A 412 5.49 -26.33 3.24
CA LEU A 412 5.47 -27.74 2.87
C LEU A 412 6.41 -28.56 3.74
N ARG A 413 6.02 -29.78 4.09
CA ARG A 413 6.95 -30.72 4.69
C ARG A 413 8.12 -31.05 3.75
N VAL A 414 9.29 -31.29 4.32
CA VAL A 414 10.54 -31.53 3.58
C VAL A 414 10.40 -32.64 2.52
N SER A 415 9.63 -33.69 2.81
CA SER A 415 9.40 -34.81 1.87
C SER A 415 8.61 -34.39 0.61
N GLU A 416 7.64 -33.48 0.72
CA GLU A 416 6.93 -32.94 -0.45
C GLU A 416 7.73 -31.86 -1.15
N MET A 417 8.46 -31.03 -0.39
CA MET A 417 9.36 -30.03 -0.98
C MET A 417 10.47 -30.70 -1.80
N THR A 418 11.01 -31.84 -1.36
CA THR A 418 12.03 -32.59 -2.10
C THR A 418 11.53 -33.08 -3.45
N LYS A 419 10.26 -33.47 -3.57
CA LYS A 419 9.66 -33.87 -4.87
C LYS A 419 9.55 -32.68 -5.82
N LYS A 420 9.26 -31.49 -5.30
CA LYS A 420 9.09 -30.26 -6.09
C LYS A 420 10.42 -29.58 -6.45
N ILE A 421 11.42 -29.67 -5.58
CA ILE A 421 12.79 -29.20 -5.85
C ILE A 421 13.46 -30.15 -6.85
N GLY A 422 13.28 -29.85 -8.14
CA GLY A 422 13.89 -30.58 -9.26
C GLY A 422 12.99 -30.76 -10.48
N GLU A 423 11.67 -30.54 -10.35
CA GLU A 423 10.70 -30.73 -11.44
C GLU A 423 10.41 -29.47 -12.26
N SER A 424 10.92 -28.29 -11.87
CA SER A 424 10.78 -27.03 -12.60
C SER A 424 11.72 -26.94 -13.82
N CYS A 425 11.68 -27.95 -14.68
CA CYS A 425 12.04 -27.81 -16.09
C CYS A 425 10.72 -28.00 -16.87
N PRO A 426 10.23 -27.00 -17.62
CA PRO A 426 8.96 -27.13 -18.32
C PRO A 426 9.07 -28.28 -19.32
N ARG A 427 8.33 -29.38 -19.08
CA ARG A 427 8.12 -30.42 -20.08
C ARG A 427 7.33 -29.79 -21.22
N SER A 428 8.03 -29.32 -22.25
CA SER A 428 7.43 -29.09 -23.57
C SER A 428 6.72 -30.38 -23.99
N ARG A 429 5.38 -30.35 -24.06
CA ARG A 429 4.61 -31.44 -24.65
C ARG A 429 5.12 -31.65 -26.08
N PRO A 430 5.43 -32.89 -26.50
CA PRO A 430 5.70 -33.15 -27.90
C PRO A 430 4.38 -32.95 -28.67
N THR A 431 4.35 -31.96 -29.55
CA THR A 431 3.38 -31.91 -30.64
C THR A 431 3.57 -33.16 -31.48
N SER A 432 2.64 -34.10 -31.32
CA SER A 432 2.51 -35.23 -32.24
C SER A 432 2.06 -34.68 -33.58
N MET A 433 2.98 -34.61 -34.54
CA MET A 433 2.64 -34.47 -35.95
C MET A 433 2.11 -35.82 -36.43
N LYS A 434 0.87 -35.82 -36.92
CA LYS A 434 0.46 -36.64 -38.04
C LYS A 434 0.38 -35.74 -39.26
#